data_AF-A0A177AR72-F1
#
_entry.id   AF-A0A177AR72-F1
#
_cell.length_a   1.000
_cell.length_b   1.000
_cell.length_c   1.000
_cell.angle_alpha   90.00
_cell.angle_beta   90.00
_cell.angle_gamma   90.00
#
_symmetry.space_group_name_H-M   'P 1'
#
loop_
_entity.id
_entity.type
_entity.pdbx_description
1 polymer ?
#
loop_
_entity_poly.entity_id
_entity_poly.type
_entity_poly.pdbx_seq_one_letter_code
_entity_poly.pdbx_strand_id
1 'polypeptide(L)'
;MPKDLVHRCEPIIMQLEREDNVLVVTHQAISRCIFAYFMNQEINKIPYINIPLHTIIKLTPYAYGCHYETIPFDIEAVDTHYQYK
;
A
#
# COMPACT_ATOMS: atom_id res chain seq x y z
N MET A 1 7.69 -15.74 -0.42
CA MET A 1 6.46 -15.03 -0.86
C MET A 1 6.48 -13.53 -0.56
N PRO A 2 6.56 -13.02 0.69
CA PRO A 2 6.62 -11.56 0.91
C PRO A 2 7.94 -10.95 0.41
N LYS A 3 9.06 -11.63 0.66
CA LYS A 3 10.41 -11.16 0.31
C LYS A 3 10.63 -10.97 -1.19
N ASP A 4 10.11 -11.90 -2.00
CA ASP A 4 10.23 -11.84 -3.47
C ASP A 4 9.42 -10.68 -4.05
N LEU A 5 8.25 -10.41 -3.48
CA LEU A 5 7.41 -9.28 -3.89
C LEU A 5 8.06 -7.95 -3.52
N VAL A 6 8.61 -7.84 -2.32
CA VAL A 6 9.31 -6.64 -1.82
C VAL A 6 10.51 -6.30 -2.71
N HIS A 7 11.38 -7.27 -3.04
CA HIS A 7 12.52 -7.01 -3.92
C HIS A 7 12.09 -6.54 -5.32
N ARG A 8 10.99 -7.07 -5.87
CA ARG A 8 10.48 -6.61 -7.17
C ARG A 8 9.84 -5.22 -7.11
N CYS A 9 9.39 -4.77 -5.93
CA CYS A 9 8.81 -3.44 -5.74
C CYS A 9 9.86 -2.35 -5.51
N GLU A 10 11.11 -2.71 -5.19
CA GLU A 10 12.19 -1.76 -4.91
C GLU A 10 12.39 -0.72 -6.04
N PRO A 11 12.45 -1.09 -7.34
CA PRO A 11 12.58 -0.10 -8.40
C PRO A 11 11.38 0.86 -8.48
N ILE A 12 10.17 0.39 -8.15
CA ILE A 12 8.95 1.21 -8.16
C ILE A 12 8.99 2.19 -6.99
N ILE A 13 9.35 1.73 -5.80
CA ILE A 13 9.49 2.56 -4.60
C ILE A 13 10.48 3.70 -4.85
N MET A 14 11.66 3.40 -5.41
CA MET A 14 12.66 4.42 -5.73
C MET A 14 12.15 5.50 -6.70
N GLN A 15 11.27 5.15 -7.64
CA GLN A 15 10.66 6.14 -8.53
C GLN A 15 9.62 6.97 -7.78
N LEU A 16 8.80 6.34 -6.94
CA LEU A 16 7.79 7.05 -6.13
C LEU A 16 8.41 8.06 -5.16
N GLU A 17 9.62 7.83 -4.65
CA GLU A 17 10.33 8.80 -3.79
C GLU A 17 10.87 10.02 -4.54
N ARG A 18 10.99 9.94 -5.88
CA ARG A 18 11.55 11.02 -6.72
C ARG A 18 10.49 11.92 -7.33
N GLU A 19 9.26 11.45 -7.40
CA GLU A 19 8.14 12.13 -8.04
C GLU A 19 7.23 12.77 -6.99
N ASP A 20 6.68 13.95 -7.26
CA ASP A 20 5.84 14.68 -6.28
C ASP A 20 4.44 14.08 -6.15
N ASN A 21 3.63 14.13 -7.21
CA ASN A 21 2.24 13.69 -7.20
C ASN A 21 2.04 12.50 -8.15
N VAL A 22 1.84 11.30 -7.58
CA VAL A 22 1.70 10.06 -8.35
C VAL A 22 0.42 9.31 -7.95
N LEU A 23 -0.32 8.82 -8.94
CA LEU A 23 -1.41 7.86 -8.76
C LEU A 23 -0.97 6.48 -9.21
N VAL A 24 -0.98 5.52 -8.29
CA VAL A 24 -0.65 4.10 -8.59
C VAL A 24 -1.94 3.28 -8.58
N VAL A 25 -2.28 2.67 -9.70
CA VAL A 25 -3.36 1.69 -9.82
C VAL A 25 -2.75 0.30 -9.96
N THR A 26 -3.02 -0.58 -9.00
CA THR A 26 -2.39 -1.90 -8.93
C THR A 26 -3.26 -2.91 -8.16
N HIS A 27 -2.75 -4.11 -7.95
CA HIS A 27 -3.41 -5.19 -7.23
C HIS A 27 -3.11 -5.15 -5.72
N GLN A 28 -3.96 -5.79 -4.91
CA GLN A 28 -3.88 -5.77 -3.45
C GLN A 28 -2.49 -6.09 -2.89
N ALA A 29 -1.82 -7.16 -3.36
CA ALA A 29 -0.52 -7.56 -2.84
C ALA A 29 0.56 -6.49 -3.08
N ILE A 30 0.54 -5.83 -4.24
CA ILE A 30 1.47 -4.76 -4.58
C ILE A 30 1.16 -3.51 -3.75
N SER A 31 -0.12 -3.13 -3.64
CA SER A 31 -0.54 -2.02 -2.78
C SER A 31 -0.12 -2.23 -1.33
N ARG A 32 -0.23 -3.47 -0.80
CA ARG A 32 0.25 -3.82 0.55
C ARG A 32 1.76 -3.58 0.68
N CYS A 33 2.56 -3.96 -0.31
CA CYS A 33 4.01 -3.73 -0.30
C CYS A 33 4.36 -2.24 -0.32
N ILE A 34 3.72 -1.45 -1.19
CA ILE A 34 3.95 0.00 -1.30
C ILE A 34 3.53 0.69 0.01
N PHE A 35 2.33 0.40 0.50
CA PHE A 35 1.83 0.94 1.75
C PHE A 35 2.74 0.58 2.94
N ALA A 36 3.15 -0.68 3.03
CA ALA A 36 4.04 -1.15 4.10
C ALA A 36 5.38 -0.41 4.11
N TYR A 37 5.92 -0.09 2.94
CA TYR A 37 7.16 0.69 2.83
C TYR A 37 6.99 2.08 3.45
N PHE A 38 6.00 2.86 2.97
CA PHE A 38 5.77 4.23 3.45
C PHE A 38 5.33 4.29 4.91
N MET A 39 4.62 3.27 5.40
CA MET A 39 4.16 3.16 6.78
C MET A 39 5.12 2.40 7.70
N ASN A 40 6.32 2.07 7.22
CA ASN A 40 7.37 1.34 7.95
C ASN A 40 6.85 0.08 8.68
N GLN A 41 6.07 -0.74 7.98
CA GLN A 41 5.48 -1.98 8.51
C GLN A 41 6.43 -3.18 8.38
N GLU A 42 6.38 -4.07 9.36
CA GLU A 42 7.16 -5.31 9.35
C GLU A 42 6.74 -6.25 8.19
N ILE A 43 7.72 -6.93 7.60
CA ILE A 43 7.52 -7.85 6.46
C ILE A 43 6.44 -8.91 6.75
N ASN A 44 6.39 -9.41 7.98
CA ASN A 44 5.43 -10.44 8.38
C ASN A 44 3.98 -9.92 8.44
N LYS A 45 3.78 -8.61 8.57
CA LYS A 45 2.46 -7.97 8.60
C LYS A 45 1.94 -7.66 7.20
N ILE A 46 2.83 -7.49 6.21
CA ILE A 46 2.47 -7.11 4.83
C ILE A 46 1.31 -7.94 4.26
N PRO A 47 1.30 -9.28 4.33
CA PRO A 47 0.22 -10.07 3.75
C PRO A 47 -1.16 -9.76 4.34
N TYR A 48 -1.20 -9.25 5.57
CA TYR A 48 -2.39 -9.01 6.38
C TYR A 48 -2.77 -7.53 6.46
N ILE A 49 -2.12 -6.65 5.70
CA ILE A 49 -2.54 -5.24 5.61
C ILE A 49 -3.86 -5.16 4.85
N ASN A 50 -4.86 -4.52 5.45
CA ASN A 50 -6.14 -4.31 4.79
C ASN A 50 -6.00 -3.23 3.70
N ILE A 51 -6.31 -3.60 2.46
CA ILE A 51 -6.37 -2.69 1.31
C ILE A 51 -7.74 -2.94 0.65
N PRO A 52 -8.78 -2.18 1.05
CA PRO A 52 -10.13 -2.37 0.55
C PRO A 52 -10.22 -1.98 -0.94
N LEU A 53 -11.15 -2.62 -1.64
CA LEU A 53 -11.51 -2.22 -3.00
C LEU A 53 -12.21 -0.85 -2.98
N HIS A 54 -12.21 -0.18 -4.14
CA HIS A 54 -12.88 1.11 -4.36
C HIS A 54 -12.55 2.19 -3.30
N THR A 55 -11.32 2.18 -2.79
CA THR A 55 -10.87 3.14 -1.80
C THR A 55 -9.53 3.71 -2.24
N ILE A 56 -9.41 5.04 -2.29
CA ILE A 56 -8.10 5.68 -2.45
C ILE A 56 -7.41 5.68 -1.09
N ILE A 57 -6.17 5.23 -1.07
CA ILE A 57 -5.27 5.42 0.08
C ILE A 57 -4.30 6.51 -0.33
N LYS A 58 -4.47 7.71 0.23
CA LYS A 58 -3.58 8.83 -0.03
C LYS A 58 -2.48 8.85 1.02
N LEU A 59 -1.25 8.81 0.57
CA LEU A 59 -0.04 8.88 1.40
C LEU A 59 0.54 10.29 1.31
N THR A 60 0.83 10.88 2.46
CA THR A 60 1.47 12.20 2.56
C THR A 60 2.77 12.03 3.35
N PRO A 61 3.94 11.95 2.68
CA PRO A 61 5.22 11.81 3.36
C PRO A 61 5.63 13.12 4.06
N TYR A 62 6.27 12.99 5.22
CA TYR A 62 6.86 14.05 6.04
C TYR A 62 8.30 13.69 6.39
N ALA A 63 9.04 14.63 7.00
CA ALA A 63 10.44 14.43 7.39
C ALA A 63 10.70 13.20 8.27
N TYR A 64 9.72 12.75 9.08
CA TYR A 64 9.87 11.62 10.01
C TYR A 64 8.72 10.60 9.95
N GLY A 65 8.09 10.46 8.78
CA GLY A 65 7.06 9.44 8.61
C GLY A 65 6.13 9.72 7.44
N CYS A 66 5.01 9.02 7.42
CA CYS A 66 3.98 9.20 6.41
C CYS A 66 2.61 9.20 7.10
N HIS A 67 1.77 10.18 6.76
CA HIS A 67 0.36 10.13 7.11
C HIS A 67 -0.40 9.45 5.99
N TYR A 68 -1.45 8.70 6.34
CA TYR A 68 -2.35 8.16 5.34
C TYR A 68 -3.80 8.53 5.67
N GLU A 69 -4.57 8.77 4.61
CA GLU A 69 -6.02 8.92 4.68
C GLU A 69 -6.68 7.98 3.65
N THR A 70 -7.85 7.45 4.00
CA THR A 70 -8.64 6.58 3.13
C THR A 70 -9.87 7.32 2.65
N ILE A 71 -10.06 7.36 1.33
CA ILE A 71 -11.19 8.03 0.69
C ILE A 71 -11.99 6.93 -0.04
N PRO A 72 -13.05 6.38 0.58
CA PRO A 72 -13.89 5.39 -0.06
C PRO A 72 -14.74 6.03 -1.15
N PHE A 73 -14.92 5.34 -2.27
CA PHE A 73 -15.92 5.70 -3.27
C PHE A 73 -17.28 5.11 -2.87
N ASP A 74 -18.36 5.80 -3.23
CA ASP A 74 -19.73 5.31 -3.06
C ASP A 74 -20.09 4.26 -4.13
N ILE A 75 -19.34 3.15 -4.12
CA ILE A 75 -19.49 2.03 -5.04
C ILE A 75 -19.26 0.75 -4.25
N GLU A 76 -20.30 -0.08 -4.15
CA GLU A 76 -20.23 -1.37 -3.46
C GLU A 76 -19.13 -2.28 -4.04
N ALA A 77 -18.45 -3.01 -3.17
CA ALA A 77 -17.43 -3.98 -3.54
C ALA A 77 -17.45 -5.18 -2.60
N VAL A 78 -17.00 -6.32 -3.12
CA VAL A 78 -16.76 -7.51 -2.31
C VAL A 78 -15.56 -7.30 -1.39
N ASP A 79 -15.63 -7.83 -0.16
CA ASP A 79 -14.45 -7.89 0.71
C ASP A 79 -13.53 -9.03 0.27
N THR A 80 -12.27 -8.70 0.08
CA THR A 80 -11.19 -9.62 -0.36
C THR A 80 -10.08 -9.71 0.70
N HIS A 81 -10.28 -9.07 1.85
CA HIS A 81 -9.37 -9.14 2.97
C HIS A 81 -9.52 -10.46 3.73
N TYR A 82 -8.39 -11.11 4.02
CA TYR A 82 -8.36 -12.35 4.79
C TYR A 82 -7.63 -12.10 6.12
N GLN A 83 -8.34 -12.25 7.24
CA GLN A 83 -7.78 -12.14 8.58
C GLN A 83 -7.42 -13.55 9.11
N TYR A 84 -6.21 -13.72 9.64
CA TYR A 84 -5.90 -14.91 10.44
C TYR A 84 -6.59 -14.78 11.81
N LYS A 85 -7.35 -15.81 12.19
CA LYS A 85 -7.73 -16.05 13.59
C LYS A 85 -6.50 -16.47 14.39
#